data_AF-A0A2E7RHY0-F1
#
_entry.id   AF-A0A2E7RHY0-F1
#
_cell.length_a   1.000
_cell.length_b   1.000
_cell.length_c   1.000
_cell.angle_alpha   90.00
_cell.angle_beta   90.00
_cell.angle_gamma   90.00
#
_symmetry.space_group_name_H-M   'P 1'
#
loop_
_entity.id
_entity.type
_entity.pdbx_description
1 polymer ?
#
loop_
_entity_poly.entity_id
_entity_poly.type
_entity_poly.pdbx_seq_one_letter_code
_entity_poly.pdbx_strand_id
1 'polypeptide(L)'
;MVILAVRSQHDSMRLVFSLCCLLPLLGACADSRNPQSGNQGQAEAATEQSPSLSGKKVYELMCSMCHGETGDGKGIVVLKTKARSFVDGGFSFGNTPDAVYRTISNGIGGTEMPPFQESLSEAERRAVTEYVLAFNPENSQERAGDPVMRVTGKPLIVRGHLPSVSDKAPERPRGILIGTADGLSWEYRADDVRLLAMRRGGFVERSDWGGRGGTPLKPLGEVLWLNQGGDPAPPWRLLTEEGEETLTAKLSGTTIREGRALVLIRLEGADKERVGTAELWCSSSMEGGKLKPVRHFQFVGSREAVAIQYEDLKINFVPGLPKEFSK
;
A
#
# COMPACT_ATOMS: atom_id res chain seq x y z
N MET A 1 -17.26 -5.50 -50.48
CA MET A 1 -16.19 -5.54 -51.49
C MET A 1 -14.87 -5.57 -50.72
N VAL A 2 -14.15 -6.69 -50.84
CA VAL A 2 -12.77 -7.02 -50.42
C VAL A 2 -12.43 -6.97 -48.92
N ILE A 3 -12.44 -8.18 -48.33
CA ILE A 3 -11.71 -8.59 -47.12
C ILE A 3 -10.30 -9.01 -47.58
N LEU A 4 -9.25 -8.60 -46.86
CA LEU A 4 -7.90 -9.12 -47.03
C LEU A 4 -7.31 -9.49 -45.67
N ALA A 5 -7.30 -10.80 -45.40
CA ALA A 5 -6.63 -11.43 -44.26
C ALA A 5 -5.24 -11.89 -44.70
N VAL A 6 -4.22 -11.65 -43.87
CA VAL A 6 -2.87 -12.20 -44.06
C VAL A 6 -2.65 -13.32 -43.06
N ARG A 7 -2.34 -14.50 -43.61
CA ARG A 7 -1.99 -15.77 -42.94
C ARG A 7 -0.65 -15.68 -42.22
N SER A 8 -0.54 -16.36 -41.09
CA SER A 8 0.73 -16.79 -40.49
C SER A 8 0.90 -18.31 -40.68
N GLN A 9 2.08 -18.71 -41.15
CA GLN A 9 2.59 -20.08 -41.22
C GLN A 9 3.93 -20.11 -40.47
N HIS A 10 4.15 -21.18 -39.69
CA HIS A 10 5.38 -21.99 -39.56
C HIS A 10 5.27 -22.79 -38.25
N ASP A 11 4.90 -24.08 -38.26
CA ASP A 11 5.63 -25.33 -38.57
C ASP A 11 6.42 -25.96 -37.41
N SER A 12 5.85 -27.05 -36.88
CA SER A 12 6.43 -28.37 -36.54
C SER A 12 7.80 -28.52 -35.87
N MET A 13 7.84 -29.15 -34.68
CA MET A 13 8.73 -30.30 -34.42
C MET A 13 8.24 -31.17 -33.24
N ARG A 14 7.95 -32.45 -33.53
CA ARG A 14 7.71 -33.53 -32.56
C ARG A 14 9.00 -34.31 -32.36
N LEU A 15 9.30 -34.75 -31.13
CA LEU A 15 10.20 -35.88 -30.90
C LEU A 15 9.55 -36.88 -29.93
N VAL A 16 9.58 -38.14 -30.36
CA VAL A 16 9.03 -39.36 -29.78
C VAL A 16 10.11 -40.04 -28.94
N PHE A 17 9.79 -40.65 -27.80
CA PHE A 17 10.37 -41.93 -27.37
C PHE A 17 9.48 -42.62 -26.31
N SER A 18 9.19 -43.90 -26.54
CA SER A 18 8.37 -44.79 -25.71
C SER A 18 8.97 -46.20 -25.72
N LEU A 19 8.71 -46.95 -24.64
CA LEU A 19 8.89 -48.40 -24.40
C LEU A 19 10.34 -48.91 -24.17
N CYS A 20 10.64 -49.92 -23.35
CA CYS A 20 9.85 -51.06 -22.84
C CYS A 20 10.51 -51.71 -21.60
N CYS A 21 9.73 -52.54 -20.91
CA CYS A 21 10.01 -53.35 -19.70
C CYS A 21 11.04 -54.49 -19.90
N LEU A 22 11.58 -55.05 -18.79
CA LEU A 22 11.58 -56.50 -18.42
C LEU A 22 12.40 -56.82 -17.12
N LEU A 23 11.76 -57.54 -16.19
CA LEU A 23 12.27 -58.32 -15.03
C LEU A 23 12.94 -59.66 -15.51
N PRO A 24 13.54 -60.60 -14.71
CA PRO A 24 13.17 -61.02 -13.32
C PRO A 24 14.22 -61.73 -12.36
N LEU A 25 13.76 -62.05 -11.12
CA LEU A 25 14.02 -63.24 -10.21
C LEU A 25 15.46 -63.47 -9.62
N LEU A 26 15.75 -63.96 -8.38
CA LEU A 26 15.19 -64.93 -7.41
C LEU A 26 15.91 -64.80 -6.03
N GLY A 27 15.28 -65.26 -4.92
CA GLY A 27 16.00 -65.76 -3.72
C GLY A 27 15.30 -65.55 -2.36
N ALA A 28 14.73 -66.62 -1.78
CA ALA A 28 13.97 -66.66 -0.52
C ALA A 28 14.80 -67.22 0.67
N CYS A 29 14.43 -66.87 1.91
CA CYS A 29 14.05 -67.77 3.03
C CYS A 29 14.12 -67.09 4.44
N ALA A 30 13.23 -67.56 5.32
CA ALA A 30 12.94 -67.18 6.72
C ALA A 30 14.17 -67.28 7.69
N ASP A 31 14.18 -66.82 8.95
CA ASP A 31 13.23 -67.12 10.03
C ASP A 31 13.53 -66.38 11.36
N SER A 32 12.46 -66.14 12.12
CA SER A 32 12.32 -66.19 13.58
C SER A 32 12.72 -65.01 14.52
N ARG A 33 11.69 -64.62 15.30
CA ARG A 33 11.66 -64.19 16.72
C ARG A 33 11.51 -62.70 17.06
N ASN A 34 10.25 -62.34 17.33
CA ASN A 34 9.79 -61.36 18.34
C ASN A 34 10.01 -61.96 19.77
N PRO A 35 10.26 -61.17 20.84
CA PRO A 35 9.16 -60.50 21.55
C PRO A 35 9.46 -59.09 22.12
N GLN A 36 8.45 -58.22 22.00
CA GLN A 36 7.91 -57.25 22.97
C GLN A 36 8.84 -56.22 23.66
N SER A 37 8.52 -54.94 23.49
CA SER A 37 8.04 -54.07 24.60
C SER A 37 7.77 -52.67 24.06
N GLY A 38 6.64 -52.09 24.46
CA GLY A 38 6.08 -50.89 23.88
C GLY A 38 6.83 -49.59 24.20
N ASN A 39 6.54 -48.58 23.39
CA ASN A 39 6.05 -47.30 23.90
C ASN A 39 5.32 -46.57 22.77
N GLN A 40 4.07 -46.17 23.00
CA GLN A 40 3.37 -45.23 22.15
C GLN A 40 4.02 -43.85 22.35
N GLY A 41 5.03 -43.56 21.53
CA GLY A 41 5.56 -42.21 21.38
C GLY A 41 4.70 -41.47 20.37
N GLN A 42 3.88 -40.54 20.85
CA GLN A 42 3.29 -39.49 20.03
C GLN A 42 4.43 -38.81 19.25
N ALA A 43 4.45 -38.99 17.94
CA ALA A 43 5.24 -38.14 17.05
C ALA A 43 4.52 -36.78 16.98
N GLU A 44 4.79 -35.95 17.98
CA GLU A 44 4.56 -34.53 17.88
C GLU A 44 5.42 -34.04 16.71
N ALA A 45 4.76 -33.67 15.63
CA ALA A 45 5.40 -33.08 14.47
C ALA A 45 6.06 -31.77 14.93
N ALA A 46 7.31 -31.85 15.37
CA ALA A 46 8.16 -30.70 15.55
C ALA A 46 8.16 -29.98 14.20
N THR A 47 7.49 -28.83 14.18
CA THR A 47 7.60 -27.89 13.08
C THR A 47 9.09 -27.57 13.00
N GLU A 48 9.75 -27.99 11.92
CA GLU A 48 11.12 -27.56 11.63
C GLU A 48 11.06 -26.04 11.47
N GLN A 49 11.24 -25.32 12.58
CA GLN A 49 11.46 -23.89 12.58
C GLN A 49 12.86 -23.71 12.02
N SER A 50 12.96 -23.50 10.71
CA SER A 50 14.16 -22.98 10.08
C SER A 50 14.69 -21.83 10.94
N PRO A 51 15.98 -21.82 11.31
CA PRO A 51 16.51 -20.82 12.23
C PRO A 51 16.28 -19.42 11.66
N SER A 52 15.47 -18.62 12.36
CA SER A 52 15.15 -17.24 11.99
C SER A 52 16.44 -16.43 11.89
N LEU A 53 16.60 -15.68 10.79
CA LEU A 53 17.73 -14.78 10.64
C LEU A 53 17.67 -13.65 11.68
N SER A 54 18.84 -13.17 12.11
CA SER A 54 18.91 -11.99 12.98
C SER A 54 18.53 -10.72 12.21
N GLY A 55 18.07 -9.69 12.92
CA GLY A 55 17.67 -8.42 12.30
C GLY A 55 18.78 -7.76 11.48
N LYS A 56 20.02 -7.82 11.99
CA LYS A 56 21.21 -7.38 11.25
C LYS A 56 21.38 -8.13 9.95
N LYS A 57 21.26 -9.47 9.98
CA LYS A 57 21.46 -10.29 8.79
C LYS A 57 20.38 -10.05 7.73
N VAL A 58 19.14 -9.91 8.17
CA VAL A 58 18.02 -9.51 7.29
C VAL A 58 18.30 -8.14 6.67
N TYR A 59 18.74 -7.15 7.46
CA TYR A 59 19.06 -5.82 6.96
C TYR A 59 20.16 -5.83 5.90
N GLU A 60 21.26 -6.54 6.17
CA GLU A 60 22.38 -6.69 5.24
C GLU A 60 21.93 -7.28 3.90
N LEU A 61 21.10 -8.32 3.94
CA LEU A 61 20.66 -9.04 2.74
C LEU A 61 19.57 -8.31 1.95
N MET A 62 18.64 -7.63 2.63
CA MET A 62 17.39 -7.16 2.01
C MET A 62 17.21 -5.63 2.00
N CYS A 63 17.94 -4.89 2.85
CA CYS A 63 17.69 -3.45 3.06
C CYS A 63 18.89 -2.57 2.69
N SER A 64 20.11 -3.05 2.96
CA SER A 64 21.36 -2.28 2.83
C SER A 64 21.62 -1.76 1.42
N MET A 65 21.21 -2.50 0.39
CA MET A 65 21.41 -2.13 -1.01
C MET A 65 20.76 -0.79 -1.37
N CYS A 66 19.64 -0.44 -0.70
CA CYS A 66 18.92 0.82 -0.90
C CYS A 66 19.20 1.82 0.23
N HIS A 67 19.23 1.36 1.48
CA HIS A 67 19.34 2.22 2.66
C HIS A 67 20.78 2.49 3.14
N GLY A 68 21.77 1.85 2.52
CA GLY A 68 23.18 1.90 2.93
C GLY A 68 23.46 0.95 4.10
N GLU A 69 24.70 0.46 4.19
CA GLU A 69 25.13 -0.43 5.29
C GLU A 69 25.00 0.23 6.67
N THR A 70 25.18 1.56 6.71
CA THR A 70 25.08 2.40 7.91
C THR A 70 23.70 3.01 8.12
N GLY A 71 22.72 2.72 7.25
CA GLY A 71 21.38 3.31 7.34
C GLY A 71 21.32 4.79 6.97
N ASP A 72 22.31 5.33 6.25
CA ASP A 72 22.40 6.75 5.85
C ASP A 72 21.62 7.10 4.57
N GLY A 73 20.86 6.15 4.03
CA GLY A 73 20.09 6.32 2.80
C GLY A 73 20.95 6.37 1.54
N LYS A 74 22.25 6.07 1.61
CA LYS A 74 23.19 6.04 0.47
C LYS A 74 23.53 4.61 0.06
N GLY A 75 22.49 3.82 -0.21
CA GLY A 75 22.66 2.50 -0.82
C GLY A 75 23.28 2.57 -2.22
N ILE A 76 23.80 1.43 -2.68
CA ILE A 76 24.40 1.28 -4.00
C ILE A 76 23.38 1.37 -5.15
N VAL A 77 22.09 1.14 -4.86
CA VAL A 77 21.03 1.18 -5.85
C VAL A 77 20.59 2.62 -6.11
N VAL A 78 20.59 3.02 -7.38
CA VAL A 78 20.06 4.32 -7.81
C VAL A 78 18.54 4.27 -7.89
N LEU A 79 17.87 4.99 -6.99
CA LEU A 79 16.42 5.08 -6.91
C LEU A 79 15.91 6.42 -7.45
N LYS A 80 14.71 6.43 -8.05
CA LYS A 80 14.02 7.67 -8.44
C LYS A 80 13.64 8.47 -7.20
N THR A 81 13.17 7.77 -6.17
CA THR A 81 12.96 8.34 -4.83
C THR A 81 14.07 7.86 -3.91
N LYS A 82 14.93 8.77 -3.44
CA LYS A 82 16.01 8.41 -2.52
C LYS A 82 15.45 7.68 -1.29
N ALA A 83 16.13 6.60 -0.90
CA ALA A 83 15.85 5.90 0.33
C ALA A 83 15.99 6.85 1.52
N ARG A 84 15.24 6.60 2.59
CA ARG A 84 15.35 7.40 3.81
C ARG A 84 16.63 7.03 4.56
N SER A 85 17.28 8.06 5.09
CA SER A 85 18.37 7.94 6.06
C SER A 85 17.79 7.77 7.46
N PHE A 86 17.97 6.61 8.08
CA PHE A 86 17.52 6.32 9.44
C PHE A 86 18.36 7.06 10.47
N VAL A 87 19.65 7.29 10.18
CA VAL A 87 20.55 8.09 11.03
C VAL A 87 20.19 9.57 11.05
N ASP A 88 19.48 10.08 10.04
CA ASP A 88 18.89 11.43 10.04
C ASP A 88 17.43 11.41 10.59
N GLY A 89 17.06 10.35 11.31
CA GLY A 89 15.73 10.10 11.85
C GLY A 89 14.65 9.86 10.80
N GLY A 90 15.03 9.52 9.56
CA GLY A 90 14.17 9.42 8.37
C GLY A 90 13.26 8.20 8.37
N PHE A 91 12.02 8.36 8.84
CA PHE A 91 10.99 7.32 8.80
C PHE A 91 9.71 7.83 8.11
N SER A 92 9.26 7.16 7.04
CA SER A 92 8.16 7.70 6.22
C SER A 92 6.79 7.69 6.89
N PHE A 93 6.54 6.79 7.87
CA PHE A 93 5.21 6.57 8.46
C PHE A 93 5.24 6.28 9.97
N GLY A 94 6.33 6.63 10.66
CA GLY A 94 6.49 6.24 12.05
C GLY A 94 7.88 5.71 12.38
N ASN A 95 8.44 6.10 13.53
CA ASN A 95 9.65 5.55 14.12
C ASN A 95 9.37 4.71 15.39
N THR A 96 8.12 4.28 15.60
CA THR A 96 7.80 3.27 16.64
C THR A 96 8.03 1.86 16.08
N PRO A 97 8.29 0.85 16.93
CA PRO A 97 8.40 -0.55 16.51
C PRO A 97 7.24 -0.99 15.60
N ASP A 98 6.00 -0.75 16.00
CA ASP A 98 4.85 -1.16 15.20
C ASP A 98 4.78 -0.44 13.85
N ALA A 99 5.16 0.83 13.77
CA ALA A 99 5.08 1.56 12.50
C ALA A 99 6.19 1.18 11.52
N VAL A 100 7.40 0.94 12.03
CA VAL A 100 8.50 0.42 11.22
C VAL A 100 8.17 -1.00 10.77
N TYR A 101 7.68 -1.86 11.66
CA TYR A 101 7.21 -3.20 11.32
C TYR A 101 6.12 -3.18 10.23
N ARG A 102 5.12 -2.30 10.35
CA ARG A 102 4.07 -2.14 9.34
C ARG A 102 4.62 -1.65 8.01
N THR A 103 5.59 -0.74 8.03
CA THR A 103 6.26 -0.24 6.81
C THR A 103 7.05 -1.35 6.12
N ILE A 104 7.81 -2.15 6.87
CA ILE A 104 8.57 -3.29 6.33
C ILE A 104 7.61 -4.35 5.78
N SER A 105 6.54 -4.66 6.50
CA SER A 105 5.56 -5.66 6.08
C SER A 105 4.88 -5.30 4.75
N ASN A 106 4.47 -4.04 4.61
CA ASN A 106 3.59 -3.60 3.53
C ASN A 106 4.29 -2.75 2.44
N GLY A 107 5.57 -2.45 2.62
CA GLY A 107 6.33 -1.57 1.74
C GLY A 107 5.84 -0.12 1.76
N ILE A 108 6.17 0.65 0.73
CA ILE A 108 5.66 2.01 0.53
C ILE A 108 5.19 2.16 -0.92
N GLY A 109 3.87 2.19 -1.10
CA GLY A 109 3.25 2.41 -2.41
C GLY A 109 3.74 3.70 -3.08
N GLY A 110 4.01 3.62 -4.38
CA GLY A 110 4.54 4.74 -5.18
C GLY A 110 6.05 4.93 -5.09
N THR A 111 6.75 4.15 -4.27
CA THR A 111 8.21 4.13 -4.17
C THR A 111 8.77 2.75 -4.52
N GLU A 112 10.08 2.65 -4.59
CA GLU A 112 10.82 1.42 -4.80
C GLU A 112 10.94 0.54 -3.54
N MET A 113 10.32 0.90 -2.41
CA MET A 113 10.31 0.09 -1.18
C MET A 113 9.22 -1.00 -1.26
N PRO A 114 9.57 -2.29 -1.48
CA PRO A 114 8.60 -3.37 -1.62
C PRO A 114 8.02 -3.83 -0.27
N PRO A 115 6.88 -4.54 -0.27
CA PRO A 115 6.43 -5.29 0.90
C PRO A 115 7.31 -6.52 1.15
N PHE A 116 7.60 -6.83 2.41
CA PHE A 116 8.38 -8.01 2.80
C PHE A 116 7.56 -9.07 3.54
N GLN A 117 6.26 -8.89 3.73
CA GLN A 117 5.42 -9.86 4.45
C GLN A 117 5.39 -11.28 3.84
N GLU A 118 5.62 -11.38 2.52
CA GLU A 118 5.66 -12.67 1.81
C GLU A 118 7.08 -13.27 1.76
N SER A 119 8.12 -12.43 1.88
CA SER A 119 9.52 -12.86 1.78
C SER A 119 10.19 -13.10 3.14
N LEU A 120 9.66 -12.54 4.22
CA LEU A 120 10.21 -12.62 5.57
C LEU A 120 9.15 -13.08 6.56
N SER A 121 9.52 -13.99 7.45
CA SER A 121 8.68 -14.39 8.57
C SER A 121 8.36 -13.20 9.49
N GLU A 122 7.31 -13.31 10.31
CA GLU A 122 7.01 -12.28 11.30
C GLU A 122 8.19 -12.04 12.26
N ALA A 123 8.86 -13.11 12.70
CA ALA A 123 10.01 -13.04 13.58
C ALA A 123 11.17 -12.25 12.94
N GLU A 124 11.48 -12.51 11.67
CA GLU A 124 12.51 -11.78 10.92
C GLU A 124 12.13 -10.32 10.72
N ARG A 125 10.86 -10.04 10.39
CA ARG A 125 10.34 -8.66 10.23
C ARG A 125 10.42 -7.87 11.53
N ARG A 126 10.12 -8.49 12.68
CA ARG A 126 10.32 -7.87 14.00
C ARG A 126 11.79 -7.68 14.31
N ALA A 127 12.64 -8.65 14.04
CA ALA A 127 14.07 -8.56 14.29
C ALA A 127 14.72 -7.42 13.49
N VAL A 128 14.41 -7.29 12.18
CA VAL A 128 14.94 -6.20 11.36
C VAL A 128 14.34 -4.85 11.74
N THR A 129 13.11 -4.81 12.25
CA THR A 129 12.49 -3.59 12.79
C THR A 129 13.33 -3.02 13.93
N GLU A 130 13.68 -3.84 14.92
CA GLU A 130 14.53 -3.43 16.05
C GLU A 130 15.91 -2.97 15.56
N TYR A 131 16.51 -3.69 14.60
CA TYR A 131 17.80 -3.32 14.04
C TYR A 131 17.75 -1.96 13.31
N VAL A 132 16.71 -1.70 12.54
CA VAL A 132 16.51 -0.42 11.84
C VAL A 132 16.32 0.73 12.83
N LEU A 133 15.56 0.51 13.91
CA LEU A 133 15.34 1.51 14.95
C LEU A 133 16.63 1.88 15.69
N ALA A 134 17.58 0.96 15.82
CA ALA A 134 18.88 1.22 16.44
C ALA A 134 19.75 2.24 15.68
N PHE A 135 19.47 2.54 14.40
CA PHE A 135 20.16 3.61 13.66
C PHE A 135 19.72 5.02 14.06
N ASN A 136 18.57 5.17 14.71
CA ASN A 136 18.02 6.48 15.06
C ASN A 136 18.85 7.14 16.17
N PRO A 137 19.49 8.31 15.94
CA PRO A 137 20.45 8.92 16.87
C PRO A 137 19.82 9.42 18.17
N GLU A 138 18.50 9.53 18.25
CA GLU A 138 17.80 9.93 19.46
C GLU A 138 16.57 9.06 19.72
N ASN A 139 16.63 8.30 20.81
CA ASN A 139 15.48 7.82 21.57
C ASN A 139 14.95 8.99 22.41
N SER A 140 14.67 10.12 21.76
CA SER A 140 14.28 11.35 22.45
C SER A 140 12.89 11.15 23.03
N GLN A 141 12.85 10.91 24.35
CA GLN A 141 11.67 11.18 25.17
C GLN A 141 11.38 12.68 25.05
N GLU A 142 10.63 13.06 24.03
CA GLU A 142 10.39 14.46 23.68
C GLU A 142 9.05 14.97 24.23
N ARG A 143 9.11 16.17 24.80
CA ARG A 143 8.09 16.83 25.62
C ARG A 143 6.73 16.94 24.93
N ALA A 144 5.67 16.65 25.68
CA ALA A 144 4.29 16.86 25.29
C ALA A 144 4.00 18.33 24.94
N GLY A 145 3.91 18.64 23.65
CA GLY A 145 3.16 19.80 23.16
C GLY A 145 1.64 19.57 23.27
N ASP A 146 0.82 20.55 22.90
CA ASP A 146 -0.64 20.34 22.75
C ASP A 146 -0.87 19.18 21.79
N PRO A 147 -1.42 18.02 22.23
CA PRO A 147 -1.59 16.85 21.38
C PRO A 147 -2.55 17.08 20.22
N VAL A 148 -3.32 18.16 20.24
CA VAL A 148 -4.26 18.46 19.18
C VAL A 148 -3.62 19.34 18.11
N MET A 149 -3.37 18.75 16.94
CA MET A 149 -3.08 19.53 15.74
C MET A 149 -4.34 20.27 15.28
N ARG A 150 -4.20 21.57 15.00
CA ARG A 150 -5.31 22.43 14.54
C ARG A 150 -4.97 23.05 13.19
N VAL A 151 -5.96 23.14 12.31
CA VAL A 151 -5.82 23.81 11.02
C VAL A 151 -6.19 25.28 11.19
N THR A 152 -5.22 26.19 11.14
CA THR A 152 -5.42 27.62 11.47
C THR A 152 -5.44 28.56 10.26
N GLY A 153 -5.21 28.04 9.05
CA GLY A 153 -5.32 28.86 7.83
C GLY A 153 -4.78 28.23 6.54
N LYS A 154 -3.81 27.33 6.64
CA LYS A 154 -3.36 26.49 5.52
C LYS A 154 -3.79 25.06 5.75
N PRO A 155 -4.12 24.29 4.69
CA PRO A 155 -4.38 22.87 4.86
C PRO A 155 -3.22 22.16 5.57
N LEU A 156 -3.53 21.14 6.35
CA LEU A 156 -2.54 20.26 6.95
C LEU A 156 -2.74 18.86 6.39
N ILE A 157 -1.64 18.16 6.12
CA ILE A 157 -1.66 16.78 5.67
C ILE A 157 -0.88 15.97 6.70
N VAL A 158 -1.55 15.00 7.31
CA VAL A 158 -0.93 14.07 8.25
C VAL A 158 -1.03 12.67 7.65
N ARG A 159 0.05 11.91 7.78
CA ARG A 159 0.13 10.51 7.36
C ARG A 159 0.55 9.67 8.55
N GLY A 160 0.03 8.46 8.62
CA GLY A 160 0.35 7.54 9.70
C GLY A 160 -0.68 6.43 9.79
N HIS A 161 -0.66 5.69 10.89
CA HIS A 161 -1.71 4.74 11.17
C HIS A 161 -2.97 5.49 11.55
N LEU A 162 -4.03 5.31 10.75
CA LEU A 162 -5.39 5.72 11.09
C LEU A 162 -6.18 4.47 11.49
N PRO A 163 -6.76 4.42 12.69
CA PRO A 163 -7.63 3.32 13.06
C PRO A 163 -8.84 3.27 12.13
N SER A 164 -9.53 2.12 12.12
CA SER A 164 -10.67 1.95 11.22
C SER A 164 -11.72 3.05 11.43
N VAL A 165 -12.21 3.59 10.31
CA VAL A 165 -13.21 4.66 10.29
C VAL A 165 -14.59 4.19 10.73
N SER A 166 -14.85 2.88 10.70
CA SER A 166 -16.09 2.25 11.14
C SER A 166 -15.85 0.79 11.57
N ASP A 167 -16.75 0.21 12.36
CA ASP A 167 -16.66 -1.21 12.77
C ASP A 167 -16.67 -2.20 11.59
N LYS A 168 -17.17 -1.77 10.44
CA LYS A 168 -17.26 -2.59 9.22
C LYS A 168 -16.06 -2.42 8.30
N ALA A 169 -15.29 -1.36 8.48
CA ALA A 169 -14.12 -1.11 7.67
C ALA A 169 -12.91 -1.87 8.25
N PRO A 170 -12.05 -2.46 7.41
CA PRO A 170 -10.83 -3.12 7.86
C PRO A 170 -9.88 -2.10 8.49
N GLU A 171 -9.10 -2.53 9.49
CA GLU A 171 -8.00 -1.72 10.03
C GLU A 171 -6.94 -1.48 8.94
N ARG A 172 -6.54 -0.21 8.75
CA ARG A 172 -5.60 0.17 7.70
C ARG A 172 -4.43 0.94 8.29
N PRO A 173 -3.22 0.36 8.28
CA PRO A 173 -2.07 0.95 8.96
C PRO A 173 -1.48 2.18 8.26
N ARG A 174 -1.98 2.52 7.06
CA ARG A 174 -1.52 3.65 6.24
C ARG A 174 -2.70 4.50 5.78
N GLY A 175 -2.89 5.62 6.47
CA GLY A 175 -3.90 6.60 6.17
C GLY A 175 -3.32 7.97 5.83
N ILE A 176 -4.10 8.77 5.12
CA ILE A 176 -3.85 10.19 4.89
C ILE A 176 -5.04 10.94 5.48
N LEU A 177 -4.79 11.85 6.41
CA LEU A 177 -5.81 12.75 6.92
C LEU A 177 -5.44 14.18 6.50
N ILE A 178 -6.34 14.81 5.77
CA ILE A 178 -6.15 16.17 5.25
C ILE A 178 -7.13 17.08 5.97
N GLY A 179 -6.63 18.07 6.70
CA GLY A 179 -7.45 19.09 7.35
C GLY A 179 -7.48 20.36 6.51
N THR A 180 -8.66 20.96 6.33
CA THR A 180 -8.86 22.21 5.58
C THR A 180 -9.29 23.34 6.52
N ALA A 181 -9.03 24.58 6.11
CA ALA A 181 -9.25 25.77 6.95
C ALA A 181 -10.74 26.06 7.25
N ASP A 182 -11.65 25.43 6.52
CA ASP A 182 -13.10 25.43 6.76
C ASP A 182 -13.53 24.50 7.92
N GLY A 183 -12.57 23.89 8.62
CA GLY A 183 -12.84 22.98 9.74
C GLY A 183 -13.28 21.58 9.30
N LEU A 184 -13.11 21.24 8.02
CA LEU A 184 -13.33 19.90 7.51
C LEU A 184 -12.04 19.08 7.53
N SER A 185 -12.20 17.76 7.59
CA SER A 185 -11.09 16.83 7.43
C SER A 185 -11.48 15.66 6.55
N TRP A 186 -10.53 15.21 5.72
CA TRP A 186 -10.70 14.25 4.65
C TRP A 186 -9.78 13.07 4.88
N GLU A 187 -10.37 11.90 5.02
CA GLU A 187 -9.65 10.67 5.33
C GLU A 187 -9.52 9.81 4.08
N TYR A 188 -8.29 9.46 3.69
CA TYR A 188 -8.01 8.60 2.56
C TYR A 188 -7.26 7.34 3.00
N ARG A 189 -7.56 6.23 2.32
CA ARG A 189 -6.71 5.04 2.33
C ARG A 189 -5.49 5.29 1.44
N ALA A 190 -4.28 5.12 1.98
CA ALA A 190 -3.06 5.40 1.22
C ALA A 190 -2.73 4.33 0.17
N ASP A 191 -3.18 3.07 0.38
CA ASP A 191 -2.80 1.91 -0.45
C ASP A 191 -3.31 2.01 -1.89
N ASP A 192 -4.52 2.57 -2.05
CA ASP A 192 -5.21 2.68 -3.34
C ASP A 192 -6.02 3.98 -3.48
N VAL A 193 -5.75 4.96 -2.61
CA VAL A 193 -6.20 6.35 -2.73
C VAL A 193 -7.71 6.51 -2.84
N ARG A 194 -8.44 5.79 -1.98
CA ARG A 194 -9.88 5.92 -1.80
C ARG A 194 -10.20 6.91 -0.69
N LEU A 195 -11.15 7.81 -0.96
CA LEU A 195 -11.68 8.73 0.05
C LEU A 195 -12.67 7.95 0.93
N LEU A 196 -12.40 7.87 2.22
CA LEU A 196 -13.16 7.07 3.17
C LEU A 196 -14.21 7.91 3.91
N ALA A 197 -13.82 9.08 4.41
CA ALA A 197 -14.70 9.89 5.23
C ALA A 197 -14.41 11.39 5.14
N MET A 198 -15.45 12.17 5.46
CA MET A 198 -15.39 13.61 5.69
C MET A 198 -15.87 13.89 7.12
N ARG A 199 -15.03 14.59 7.90
CA ARG A 199 -15.28 14.98 9.29
C ARG A 199 -15.43 16.49 9.42
N ARG A 200 -16.05 16.95 10.51
CA ARG A 200 -16.10 18.37 10.90
C ARG A 200 -15.69 18.55 12.35
N GLY A 201 -14.87 19.57 12.61
CA GLY A 201 -14.46 19.97 13.96
C GLY A 201 -12.94 19.89 14.15
N GLY A 202 -12.51 19.29 15.27
CA GLY A 202 -11.09 19.07 15.53
C GLY A 202 -10.45 18.22 14.43
N PHE A 203 -9.15 18.45 14.17
CA PHE A 203 -8.46 17.78 13.08
C PHE A 203 -7.88 16.42 13.51
N VAL A 204 -6.81 16.42 14.30
CA VAL A 204 -6.19 15.16 14.76
C VAL A 204 -5.45 15.36 16.07
N GLU A 205 -5.60 14.39 16.95
CA GLU A 205 -4.77 14.26 18.14
C GLU A 205 -3.59 13.34 17.83
N ARG A 206 -2.39 13.81 18.17
CA ARG A 206 -1.13 13.11 18.07
C ARG A 206 -0.43 13.19 19.42
N SER A 207 -0.23 12.05 20.04
CA SER A 207 0.38 11.96 21.38
C SER A 207 1.92 11.91 21.34
N ASP A 208 2.53 11.63 20.18
CA ASP A 208 3.98 11.53 20.00
C ASP A 208 4.55 12.71 19.18
N TRP A 209 4.76 13.84 19.86
CA TRP A 209 5.41 15.02 19.28
C TRP A 209 6.92 14.85 19.06
N GLY A 210 7.50 13.87 19.76
CA GLY A 210 8.88 13.46 19.62
C GLY A 210 9.12 12.68 18.33
N GLY A 211 9.54 13.38 17.28
CA GLY A 211 9.88 12.78 15.99
C GLY A 211 8.68 12.39 15.11
N ARG A 212 8.97 11.53 14.13
CA ARG A 212 7.99 10.99 13.18
C ARG A 212 7.31 9.78 13.79
N GLY A 213 6.67 9.94 14.95
CA GLY A 213 6.00 8.90 15.72
C GLY A 213 4.96 8.07 14.96
N GLY A 214 4.85 6.80 15.36
CA GLY A 214 4.07 5.74 14.72
C GLY A 214 2.88 5.24 15.53
N THR A 215 2.57 5.94 16.63
CA THR A 215 1.33 5.77 17.40
C THR A 215 0.13 6.01 16.47
N PRO A 216 -0.95 5.24 16.60
CA PRO A 216 -2.17 5.53 15.85
C PRO A 216 -2.58 6.99 16.05
N LEU A 217 -2.75 7.69 14.94
CA LEU A 217 -3.35 9.02 14.94
C LEU A 217 -4.79 8.87 15.41
N LYS A 218 -5.28 9.86 16.15
CA LYS A 218 -6.68 9.91 16.57
C LYS A 218 -7.38 11.04 15.82
N PRO A 219 -8.02 10.75 14.67
CA PRO A 219 -8.87 11.71 13.99
C PRO A 219 -9.90 12.25 14.97
N LEU A 220 -10.03 13.57 14.99
CA LEU A 220 -11.03 14.25 15.79
C LEU A 220 -12.21 14.65 14.91
N GLY A 221 -13.24 15.22 15.53
CA GLY A 221 -14.41 15.70 14.83
C GLY A 221 -15.44 14.62 14.51
N GLU A 222 -16.65 15.07 14.22
CA GLU A 222 -17.80 14.24 13.88
C GLU A 222 -17.69 13.77 12.42
N VAL A 223 -17.89 12.48 12.16
CA VAL A 223 -18.00 11.95 10.78
C VAL A 223 -19.32 12.41 10.19
N LEU A 224 -19.27 13.33 9.23
CA LEU A 224 -20.47 13.84 8.53
C LEU A 224 -20.84 12.97 7.33
N TRP A 225 -19.85 12.32 6.73
CA TRP A 225 -20.05 11.44 5.59
C TRP A 225 -19.04 10.31 5.61
N LEU A 226 -19.53 9.12 5.28
CA LEU A 226 -18.77 7.88 5.22
C LEU A 226 -19.04 7.21 3.86
N ASN A 227 -17.98 6.97 3.09
CA ASN A 227 -18.08 6.38 1.78
C ASN A 227 -18.31 4.88 1.87
N GLN A 228 -19.48 4.39 1.46
CA GLN A 228 -19.82 2.95 1.43
C GLN A 228 -19.43 2.21 2.72
N GLY A 229 -19.71 2.80 3.89
CA GLY A 229 -19.39 2.19 5.19
C GLY A 229 -17.91 2.21 5.57
N GLY A 230 -17.05 2.91 4.83
CA GLY A 230 -15.62 3.03 5.08
C GLY A 230 -14.74 2.10 4.26
N ASP A 231 -15.32 1.34 3.33
CA ASP A 231 -14.58 0.52 2.37
C ASP A 231 -15.19 0.64 0.96
N PRO A 232 -15.08 1.82 0.33
CA PRO A 232 -15.66 2.05 -0.98
C PRO A 232 -14.99 1.21 -2.06
N ALA A 233 -15.73 0.80 -3.08
CA ALA A 233 -15.21 0.09 -4.26
C ALA A 233 -14.13 0.91 -5.01
N PRO A 234 -13.28 0.27 -5.83
CA PRO A 234 -12.31 1.01 -6.65
C PRO A 234 -13.03 2.05 -7.49
N PRO A 235 -12.64 3.34 -7.44
CA PRO A 235 -13.46 4.38 -8.04
C PRO A 235 -13.05 4.65 -9.50
N TRP A 236 -11.85 4.25 -9.93
CA TRP A 236 -11.31 4.60 -11.24
C TRP A 236 -11.69 3.58 -12.31
N ARG A 237 -12.25 4.07 -13.41
CA ARG A 237 -12.51 3.31 -14.64
C ARG A 237 -11.85 3.96 -15.83
N LEU A 238 -11.42 3.14 -16.77
CA LEU A 238 -10.99 3.53 -18.10
C LEU A 238 -12.07 3.09 -19.09
N LEU A 239 -12.61 4.02 -19.86
CA LEU A 239 -13.45 3.69 -21.00
C LEU A 239 -12.55 3.30 -22.19
N THR A 240 -12.77 2.10 -22.72
CA THR A 240 -12.13 1.58 -23.94
C THR A 240 -13.20 1.24 -24.98
N GLU A 241 -12.80 0.95 -26.21
CA GLU A 241 -13.72 0.45 -27.25
C GLU A 241 -14.37 -0.89 -26.87
N GLU A 242 -13.71 -1.66 -26.01
CA GLU A 242 -14.13 -3.01 -25.58
C GLU A 242 -14.98 -2.97 -24.30
N GLY A 243 -15.09 -1.83 -23.63
CA GLY A 243 -15.91 -1.63 -22.43
C GLY A 243 -15.22 -0.80 -21.33
N GLU A 244 -15.61 -1.03 -20.09
CA GLU A 244 -15.01 -0.39 -18.92
C GLU A 244 -13.96 -1.29 -18.27
N GLU A 245 -12.76 -0.75 -18.10
CA GLU A 245 -11.67 -1.41 -17.34
C GLU A 245 -11.51 -0.74 -15.97
N THR A 246 -11.32 -1.54 -14.91
CA THR A 246 -11.01 -1.01 -13.58
C THR A 246 -9.54 -0.68 -13.43
N LEU A 247 -9.23 0.56 -13.08
CA LEU A 247 -7.85 1.00 -12.85
C LEU A 247 -7.45 0.86 -11.38
N THR A 248 -6.18 0.53 -11.17
CA THR A 248 -5.54 0.60 -9.86
C THR A 248 -4.91 1.97 -9.66
N ALA A 249 -5.27 2.65 -8.58
CA ALA A 249 -4.60 3.87 -8.15
C ALA A 249 -3.44 3.56 -7.20
N LYS A 250 -2.30 4.23 -7.40
CA LYS A 250 -1.14 4.20 -6.51
C LYS A 250 -0.81 5.60 -6.06
N LEU A 251 -0.72 5.81 -4.74
CA LEU A 251 -0.27 7.07 -4.17
C LEU A 251 1.14 7.38 -4.68
N SER A 252 1.31 8.49 -5.38
CA SER A 252 2.62 9.01 -5.80
C SER A 252 3.13 10.09 -4.84
N GLY A 253 2.22 10.80 -4.16
CA GLY A 253 2.59 11.83 -3.19
C GLY A 253 1.40 12.62 -2.67
N THR A 254 1.69 13.57 -1.79
CA THR A 254 0.74 14.60 -1.34
C THR A 254 1.50 15.90 -1.23
N THR A 255 0.88 17.01 -1.60
CA THR A 255 1.51 18.32 -1.54
C THR A 255 0.48 19.39 -1.22
N ILE A 256 0.93 20.57 -0.82
CA ILE A 256 0.07 21.75 -0.72
C ILE A 256 0.51 22.73 -1.80
N ARG A 257 -0.38 23.05 -2.73
CA ARG A 257 -0.14 24.00 -3.82
C ARG A 257 -1.30 25.01 -3.86
N GLU A 258 -0.97 26.30 -3.92
CA GLU A 258 -1.97 27.38 -3.98
C GLU A 258 -3.05 27.31 -2.88
N GLY A 259 -2.66 26.94 -1.66
CA GLY A 259 -3.59 26.81 -0.54
C GLY A 259 -4.50 25.59 -0.58
N ARG A 260 -4.31 24.66 -1.53
CA ARG A 260 -5.05 23.38 -1.62
C ARG A 260 -4.13 22.22 -1.28
N ALA A 261 -4.65 21.26 -0.51
CA ALA A 261 -4.00 19.97 -0.34
C ALA A 261 -4.34 19.07 -1.54
N LEU A 262 -3.29 18.55 -2.18
CA LEU A 262 -3.37 17.68 -3.35
C LEU A 262 -2.92 16.27 -2.98
N VAL A 263 -3.66 15.27 -3.45
CA VAL A 263 -3.25 13.87 -3.44
C VAL A 263 -2.88 13.46 -4.86
N LEU A 264 -1.62 13.09 -5.06
CA LEU A 264 -1.06 12.78 -6.36
C LEU A 264 -1.06 11.27 -6.56
N ILE A 265 -1.60 10.80 -7.68
CA ILE A 265 -1.72 9.38 -7.97
C ILE A 265 -1.17 9.02 -9.34
N ARG A 266 -0.75 7.76 -9.45
CA ARG A 266 -0.54 7.06 -10.71
C ARG A 266 -1.70 6.08 -10.90
N LEU A 267 -2.17 5.97 -12.13
CA LEU A 267 -3.18 4.99 -12.53
C LEU A 267 -2.51 3.91 -13.39
N GLU A 268 -2.81 2.67 -13.05
CA GLU A 268 -2.28 1.45 -13.67
C GLU A 268 -3.46 0.58 -14.13
N GLY A 269 -3.36 -0.01 -15.32
CA GLY A 269 -4.33 -0.97 -15.85
C GLY A 269 -4.11 -2.38 -15.30
N ALA A 270 -4.82 -3.36 -15.86
CA ALA A 270 -4.79 -4.75 -15.40
C ALA A 270 -3.38 -5.38 -15.46
N ASP A 271 -2.58 -5.02 -16.47
CA ASP A 271 -1.23 -5.55 -16.68
C ASP A 271 -0.14 -4.72 -15.97
N LYS A 272 -0.55 -3.83 -15.06
CA LYS A 272 0.30 -2.86 -14.33
C LYS A 272 1.00 -1.84 -15.23
N GLU A 273 0.55 -1.74 -16.47
CA GLU A 273 0.98 -0.71 -17.39
C GLU A 273 0.46 0.66 -16.94
N ARG A 274 1.28 1.69 -17.10
CA ARG A 274 0.91 3.04 -16.68
C ARG A 274 -0.07 3.65 -17.68
N VAL A 275 -1.29 3.94 -17.20
CA VAL A 275 -2.34 4.62 -17.97
C VAL A 275 -2.21 6.14 -17.87
N GLY A 276 -1.82 6.64 -16.69
CA GLY A 276 -1.63 8.07 -16.49
C GLY A 276 -1.36 8.45 -15.04
N THR A 277 -1.55 9.72 -14.74
CA THR A 277 -1.43 10.34 -13.41
C THR A 277 -2.60 11.26 -13.16
N ALA A 278 -3.02 11.39 -11.90
CA ALA A 278 -4.03 12.37 -11.52
C ALA A 278 -3.64 13.13 -10.25
N GLU A 279 -4.05 14.39 -10.19
CA GLU A 279 -4.04 15.22 -8.98
C GLU A 279 -5.46 15.28 -8.44
N LEU A 280 -5.64 15.04 -7.14
CA LEU A 280 -6.95 15.00 -6.48
C LEU A 280 -7.03 16.06 -5.39
N TRP A 281 -8.20 16.68 -5.23
CA TRP A 281 -8.49 17.50 -4.05
C TRP A 281 -9.97 17.42 -3.69
N CYS A 282 -10.31 17.81 -2.46
CA CYS A 282 -11.69 17.85 -2.00
C CYS A 282 -12.12 19.29 -1.70
N SER A 283 -13.41 19.53 -1.93
CA SER A 283 -14.17 20.63 -1.36
C SER A 283 -15.49 20.09 -0.83
N SER A 284 -16.32 20.94 -0.27
CA SER A 284 -17.68 20.59 0.12
C SER A 284 -18.71 21.41 -0.65
N SER A 285 -19.95 20.94 -0.70
CA SER A 285 -21.09 21.66 -1.23
C SER A 285 -22.32 21.38 -0.36
N MET A 286 -23.27 22.32 -0.34
CA MET A 286 -24.55 22.13 0.34
C MET A 286 -25.57 21.55 -0.64
N GLU A 287 -26.15 20.40 -0.31
CA GLU A 287 -27.18 19.76 -1.11
C GLU A 287 -28.29 19.21 -0.19
N GLY A 288 -29.53 19.65 -0.41
CA GLY A 288 -30.66 19.26 0.44
C GLY A 288 -30.46 19.62 1.93
N GLY A 289 -29.75 20.72 2.22
CA GLY A 289 -29.44 21.15 3.60
C GLY A 289 -28.36 20.32 4.29
N LYS A 290 -27.73 19.36 3.60
CA LYS A 290 -26.62 18.56 4.12
C LYS A 290 -25.32 18.95 3.42
N LEU A 291 -24.24 19.00 4.20
CA LEU A 291 -22.91 19.18 3.66
C LEU A 291 -22.49 17.87 2.99
N LYS A 292 -22.16 17.95 1.70
CA LYS A 292 -21.73 16.82 0.89
C LYS A 292 -20.28 17.03 0.46
N PRO A 293 -19.47 15.95 0.44
CA PRO A 293 -18.16 16.00 -0.17
C PRO A 293 -18.28 16.30 -1.68
N VAL A 294 -17.29 16.97 -2.24
CA VAL A 294 -17.08 17.15 -3.67
C VAL A 294 -15.62 16.82 -3.93
N ARG A 295 -15.38 15.81 -4.76
CA ARG A 295 -14.04 15.40 -5.15
C ARG A 295 -13.75 15.95 -6.53
N HIS A 296 -12.58 16.55 -6.66
CA HIS A 296 -12.09 17.09 -7.90
C HIS A 296 -10.84 16.34 -8.29
N PHE A 297 -10.61 16.22 -9.60
CA PHE A 297 -9.37 15.67 -10.10
C PHE A 297 -8.95 16.31 -11.40
N GLN A 298 -7.65 16.29 -11.66
CA GLN A 298 -7.06 16.61 -12.95
C GLN A 298 -6.23 15.42 -13.40
N PHE A 299 -6.60 14.81 -14.53
CA PHE A 299 -5.93 13.64 -15.08
C PHE A 299 -5.05 14.02 -16.28
N VAL A 300 -3.90 13.35 -16.37
CA VAL A 300 -2.96 13.42 -17.50
C VAL A 300 -2.57 11.98 -17.86
N GLY A 301 -2.92 11.52 -19.07
CA GLY A 301 -2.72 10.14 -19.52
C GLY A 301 -2.22 10.02 -20.95
N SER A 302 -1.80 8.81 -21.33
CA SER A 302 -1.13 8.53 -22.61
C SER A 302 -2.04 7.89 -23.67
N ARG A 303 -3.37 7.94 -23.50
CA ARG A 303 -4.38 7.47 -24.48
C ARG A 303 -5.60 8.38 -24.41
N GLU A 304 -6.57 8.21 -25.31
CA GLU A 304 -7.94 8.77 -25.28
C GLU A 304 -8.76 8.30 -24.05
N ALA A 305 -8.06 7.99 -22.97
CA ALA A 305 -8.49 7.50 -21.70
C ALA A 305 -9.28 8.56 -20.93
N VAL A 306 -10.60 8.42 -20.91
CA VAL A 306 -11.40 9.09 -19.89
C VAL A 306 -11.31 8.27 -18.62
N ALA A 307 -10.50 8.74 -17.67
CA ALA A 307 -10.57 8.23 -16.32
C ALA A 307 -11.88 8.74 -15.69
N ILE A 308 -12.89 7.88 -15.59
CA ILE A 308 -14.13 8.19 -14.87
C ILE A 308 -13.97 7.73 -13.43
N GLN A 309 -14.32 8.61 -12.51
CA GLN A 309 -14.34 8.30 -11.10
C GLN A 309 -15.78 8.05 -10.63
N TYR A 310 -16.19 6.80 -10.49
CA TYR A 310 -17.53 6.44 -10.00
C TYR A 310 -17.58 6.50 -8.46
N GLU A 311 -17.96 7.66 -7.94
CA GLU A 311 -18.50 7.87 -6.60
C GLU A 311 -19.68 8.84 -6.76
N ASP A 312 -20.64 8.89 -5.83
CA ASP A 312 -21.85 9.75 -5.85
C ASP A 312 -21.53 11.27 -5.79
N LEU A 313 -20.67 11.76 -6.69
CA LEU A 313 -19.95 13.01 -6.62
C LEU A 313 -19.90 13.65 -8.01
N LYS A 314 -20.22 14.94 -8.08
CA LYS A 314 -20.17 15.72 -9.32
C LYS A 314 -18.73 15.79 -9.83
N ILE A 315 -18.47 15.13 -10.97
CA ILE A 315 -17.20 15.23 -11.70
C ILE A 315 -17.22 16.52 -12.53
N ASN A 316 -16.27 17.42 -12.30
CA ASN A 316 -16.06 18.58 -13.18
C ASN A 316 -14.95 18.24 -14.20
N PHE A 317 -15.35 17.98 -15.44
CA PHE A 317 -14.44 17.73 -16.57
C PHE A 317 -13.71 19.02 -17.01
N VAL A 318 -12.43 18.88 -17.38
CA VAL A 318 -11.63 19.94 -18.04
C VAL A 318 -11.49 19.59 -19.54
N PRO A 319 -11.57 20.57 -20.48
CA PRO A 319 -11.90 20.31 -21.90
C PRO A 319 -10.82 19.53 -22.67
N GLY A 320 -11.26 18.66 -23.59
CA GLY A 320 -10.39 17.92 -24.51
C GLY A 320 -10.98 16.64 -25.10
N LEU A 321 -12.20 16.24 -24.71
CA LEU A 321 -12.82 15.00 -25.17
C LEU A 321 -13.75 15.20 -26.38
N PRO A 322 -13.88 14.18 -27.26
CA PRO A 322 -14.97 14.09 -28.22
C PRO A 322 -16.32 14.21 -27.48
N LYS A 323 -17.25 14.97 -28.06
CA LYS A 323 -18.58 15.27 -27.46
C LYS A 323 -19.42 14.03 -27.12
N GLU A 324 -19.01 12.87 -27.61
CA GLU A 324 -19.68 11.57 -27.55
C GLU A 324 -19.74 11.00 -26.12
N PHE A 325 -18.79 11.38 -25.26
CA PHE A 325 -18.66 10.87 -23.89
C PHE A 325 -19.20 11.84 -22.81
N SER A 326 -19.98 12.85 -23.21
CA SER A 326 -20.44 13.94 -22.33
C SER A 326 -21.84 13.74 -21.70
N LYS A 327 -22.31 12.51 -21.56
CA LYS A 327 -23.62 12.20 -20.93
C LYS A 327 -23.47 11.44 -19.63
#